data_AF-A0A1M7PB63-F1
#
_entry.id   AF-A0A1M7PB63-F1
#
_cell.length_a   1.000
_cell.length_b   1.000
_cell.length_c   1.000
_cell.angle_alpha   90.00
_cell.angle_beta   90.00
_cell.angle_gamma   90.00
#
_symmetry.space_group_name_H-M   'P 1'
#
loop_
_entity.id
_entity.type
_entity.pdbx_description
1 polymer ?
#
loop_
_entity_poly.entity_id
_entity_poly.type
_entity_poly.pdbx_seq_one_letter_code
_entity_poly.pdbx_strand_id
1 'polypeptide(L)' 'MRKVLWMTGYICLCLQYTYAGDIYVAPSGNDLNAGTTAQPKATLAAAMRQAREWRRLNKSCC' A
#
# COMPACT_ATOMS: atom_id res chain seq x y z
N MET A 1 -20.73 32.53 -9.38
CA MET A 1 -19.30 32.62 -9.02
C MET A 1 -18.98 31.94 -7.69
N ARG A 2 -19.43 32.47 -6.53
CA ARG A 2 -19.06 31.92 -5.20
C ARG A 2 -19.40 30.43 -5.05
N LYS A 3 -20.65 30.01 -5.29
CA LYS A 3 -21.13 28.61 -5.16
C LYS A 3 -20.37 27.57 -6.02
N VAL A 4 -19.87 27.98 -7.18
CA VAL A 4 -19.08 27.10 -8.07
C VAL A 4 -17.74 26.77 -7.41
N LEU A 5 -17.14 27.72 -6.70
CA LEU A 5 -15.89 27.52 -5.94
C LEU A 5 -16.05 26.53 -4.77
N TRP A 6 -17.22 26.53 -4.12
CA TRP A 6 -17.53 25.56 -3.05
C TRP A 6 -17.77 24.16 -3.62
N MET A 7 -18.45 24.07 -4.77
CA MET A 7 -18.71 22.80 -5.44
C MET A 7 -17.43 22.15 -5.98
N THR A 8 -16.51 22.93 -6.55
CA THR A 8 -15.22 22.40 -7.04
C THR A 8 -14.32 21.94 -5.89
N GLY A 9 -14.29 22.66 -4.77
CA GLY A 9 -13.56 22.25 -3.56
C GLY A 9 -14.09 20.93 -2.98
N TYR A 10 -15.42 20.75 -2.97
CA TYR A 10 -16.06 19.53 -2.49
C TYR A 10 -15.73 18.31 -3.37
N ILE A 11 -15.77 18.48 -4.69
CA ILE A 11 -15.40 17.42 -5.65
C ILE A 11 -13.94 17.01 -5.48
N CYS A 12 -13.01 17.97 -5.33
CA CYS A 12 -11.60 17.67 -5.07
C CYS A 12 -11.38 16.90 -3.77
N LEU A 13 -12.18 17.18 -2.73
CA LEU A 13 -12.11 16.48 -1.46
C LEU A 13 -12.62 15.03 -1.56
N CYS A 14 -13.65 14.78 -2.38
CA CYS A 14 -14.18 13.43 -2.61
C CYS A 14 -13.26 12.53 -3.46
N LEU A 15 -12.30 13.11 -4.20
CA LEU A 15 -11.40 12.38 -5.11
C LEU A 15 -10.12 11.85 -4.43
N GLN A 16 -10.06 11.81 -3.10
CA GLN A 16 -8.92 11.25 -2.37
C GLN A 16 -8.92 9.72 -2.48
N TYR A 17 -8.10 9.17 -3.37
CA TYR A 17 -7.87 7.73 -3.47
C TYR A 17 -6.73 7.32 -2.53
N THR A 18 -6.96 6.33 -1.66
CA THR A 18 -5.91 5.76 -0.80
C THR A 18 -5.65 4.31 -1.23
N TYR A 19 -4.37 3.97 -1.45
CA TYR A 19 -3.92 2.60 -1.70
C TYR A 19 -3.18 2.09 -0.47
N ALA A 20 -3.49 0.85 -0.06
CA ALA A 20 -2.76 0.12 0.97
C ALA A 20 -2.07 -1.07 0.30
N GLY A 21 -0.77 -1.25 0.56
CA GLY A 21 -0.03 -2.38 0.00
C GLY A 21 -0.06 -3.56 0.95
N ASP A 22 -0.64 -4.65 0.48
CA ASP A 22 -0.70 -5.92 1.21
C ASP A 22 0.57 -6.74 0.99
N ILE A 23 1.02 -7.41 2.06
CA ILE A 23 2.12 -8.38 2.01
C ILE A 23 1.60 -9.74 2.45
N TYR A 24 1.65 -10.70 1.54
CA TYR A 24 1.16 -12.06 1.75
C TYR A 24 2.23 -12.98 2.32
N VAL A 25 1.83 -13.84 3.25
CA VAL A 25 2.70 -14.81 3.94
C VAL A 25 2.04 -16.18 3.91
N ALA A 26 2.80 -17.22 3.57
CA ALA A 26 2.35 -18.60 3.59
C ALA A 26 3.51 -19.51 4.03
N PRO A 27 3.26 -20.57 4.84
CA PRO A 27 4.32 -21.49 5.28
C PRO A 27 5.09 -22.16 4.15
N SER A 28 4.43 -22.39 3.00
CA SER A 28 5.04 -22.94 1.78
C SER A 28 5.69 -21.88 0.87
N GLY A 29 5.72 -20.61 1.30
CA GLY A 29 6.30 -19.51 0.55
C GLY A 29 7.83 -19.49 0.59
N ASN A 30 8.42 -18.38 0.14
CA ASN A 30 9.87 -18.15 0.18
C ASN A 30 10.14 -16.69 0.55
N ASP A 31 11.06 -16.42 1.47
CA ASP A 31 11.37 -15.05 1.91
C ASP A 31 12.01 -14.17 0.84
N LEU A 32 12.54 -14.79 -0.23
CA LEU A 32 13.03 -14.12 -1.43
C LEU A 32 11.88 -13.62 -2.34
N ASN A 33 10.65 -14.10 -2.11
CA ASN A 33 9.50 -13.69 -2.91
C ASN A 33 9.09 -12.24 -2.62
N ALA A 34 8.41 -11.62 -3.59
CA ALA A 34 7.95 -10.23 -3.49
C ALA A 34 6.88 -10.00 -2.40
N GLY A 35 6.24 -11.06 -1.90
CA GLY A 35 5.16 -10.98 -0.92
C GLY A 35 3.80 -10.64 -1.53
N THR A 36 3.56 -11.04 -2.78
CA THR A 36 2.26 -10.94 -3.45
C THR A 36 1.43 -12.20 -3.21
N THR A 37 0.15 -12.20 -3.58
CA THR A 37 -0.72 -13.38 -3.51
C THR A 37 -0.12 -14.59 -4.24
N ALA A 38 0.45 -14.38 -5.43
CA ALA A 38 1.07 -15.42 -6.25
C ALA A 38 2.46 -15.84 -5.72
N GLN A 39 3.16 -14.95 -5.02
CA GLN A 39 4.50 -15.19 -4.50
C GLN A 39 4.58 -14.71 -3.04
N PRO A 40 3.99 -15.46 -2.09
CA PRO A 40 3.97 -15.09 -0.68
C PRO A 40 5.34 -15.31 -0.04
N LYS A 41 5.61 -14.56 1.03
CA LYS A 41 6.80 -14.80 1.87
C LYS A 41 6.62 -16.02 2.76
N ALA A 42 7.72 -16.64 3.17
CA ALA A 42 7.67 -17.79 4.08
C ALA A 42 7.43 -17.37 5.53
N THR A 43 8.08 -16.29 5.96
CA THR A 43 8.10 -15.84 7.35
C THR A 43 7.47 -14.47 7.53
N LEU A 44 6.79 -14.30 8.68
CA LEU A 44 6.27 -13.01 9.09
C LEU A 44 7.37 -11.97 9.30
N ALA A 45 8.56 -12.40 9.77
CA ALA A 45 9.70 -11.51 9.97
C ALA A 45 10.19 -10.89 8.65
N ALA A 46 10.23 -11.66 7.56
CA ALA A 46 10.56 -11.13 6.24
C ALA A 46 9.50 -10.14 5.72
N ALA A 47 8.22 -10.41 5.96
CA ALA A 47 7.14 -9.47 5.62
C ALA A 47 7.27 -8.15 6.40
N MET A 48 7.52 -8.21 7.71
CA MET A 48 7.71 -7.00 8.53
C MET A 48 8.95 -6.21 8.12
N ARG A 49 10.06 -6.87 7.76
CA ARG A 49 11.25 -6.19 7.22
C ARG A 49 10.92 -5.42 5.95
N GLN A 50 10.19 -6.05 5.02
CA GLN A 50 9.73 -5.37 3.79
C GLN A 50 8.83 -4.17 4.11
N ALA A 51 7.86 -4.31 5.01
CA ALA A 51 6.99 -3.20 5.41
C ALA A 51 7.78 -2.02 6.04
N ARG A 52 8.84 -2.31 6.80
CA ARG A 52 9.74 -1.25 7.33
C ARG A 52 10.51 -0.57 6.22
N GLU A 53 11.04 -1.32 5.26
CA GLU A 53 11.76 -0.76 4.12
C GLU A 53 10.87 0.11 3.24
N TRP A 54 9.60 -0.24 3.06
CA TRP A 54 8.63 0.61 2.35
C TRP A 54 8.45 1.96 3.03
N ARG A 55 8.33 1.97 4.37
CA ARG A 55 8.28 3.20 5.17
C ARG A 55 9.60 3.99 5.08
N ARG A 56 10.76 3.31 5.15
CA ARG A 56 12.08 3.94 5.06
C ARG A 56 12.29 4.62 3.72
N LEU A 57 11.88 3.96 2.64
CA LEU A 57 12.04 4.47 1.27
C LEU A 57 10.98 5.49 0.88
N ASN A 58 10.03 5.81 1.78
CA ASN A 58 8.85 6.61 1.49
C ASN A 58 8.16 6.17 0.18
N LYS A 59 8.20 4.87 -0.11
CA LYS A 59 7.40 4.32 -1.19
C LYS A 59 5.99 4.23 -0.64
N SER A 60 5.16 5.18 -1.04
CA SER A 60 3.72 4.98 -1.03
C SER A 60 3.47 3.61 -1.65
N CYS A 61 2.84 2.70 -0.91
CA CYS A 61 2.45 1.42 -1.47
C CYS A 61 1.71 1.68 -2.78
N CYS A 62 2.25 1.11 -3.86
CA CYS A 62 1.51 0.96 -5.10
C CYS A 62 0.19 0.23 -4.84
#